data_AF-A0AA92EBB3-F1
#
_entry.id   AF-A0AA92EBB3-F1
#
_cell.length_a   1.000
_cell.length_b   1.000
_cell.length_c   1.000
_cell.angle_alpha   90.00
_cell.angle_beta   90.00
_cell.angle_gamma   90.00
#
_symmetry.space_group_name_H-M   'P 1'
#
loop_
_entity.id
_entity.type
_entity.pdbx_description
1 polymer ?
#
loop_
_entity_poly.entity_id
_entity_poly.type
_entity_poly.pdbx_seq_one_letter_code
_entity_poly.pdbx_strand_id
1 'polypeptide(L)'
;MKVFNARHFLRHIVARSLHEFVQAHVLAPRLVVDWSGPANTLSGVLCDAVEALEQQLGATDLPQRDREALEHDLLLWTDDLRRAHLMANGLAVAEFRSACQDDPEALEAFASRDEREIALWMLAFRDKIFRDVELHLAFQAKTDGKFWKKHRIQPGLELTRERARLEQFCHAVAQLYKKSGGGDGVHIELSERRSMAGLVDATSSFQLTLYVEGPVTALTHFTQSHFTRVTTRVALESALVYQPATGEVETIVKGGAKNHTAMLELFGKHVIQQDLAPERIEPQRYQLNALRDGLQPYEDWSVYGVDRVRLRRVRLTPAAVSGVSFTVEASPDKDQDDAIRIARGALKVEHMFETEYHLDAATVIVYMQAADGGRAGHFSFNVRASGASTIKNLSLRNQVLARKVLQALMVIDAEEDCASTTAIPREAIAA
;
A
#
# COMPACT_ATOMS: atom_id res chain seq x y z
N MET A 1 -7.78 -7.94 -10.95
CA MET A 1 -8.44 -7.12 -9.91
C MET A 1 -9.91 -7.46 -9.98
N LYS A 2 -10.50 -8.07 -8.95
CA LYS A 2 -11.97 -8.22 -8.92
C LYS A 2 -12.55 -6.81 -8.80
N VAL A 3 -13.49 -6.45 -9.65
CA VAL A 3 -14.21 -5.16 -9.55
C VAL A 3 -14.92 -5.15 -8.19
N PHE A 4 -14.81 -4.04 -7.46
CA PHE A 4 -15.52 -3.88 -6.18
C PHE A 4 -17.03 -3.98 -6.42
N ASN A 5 -17.74 -4.70 -5.56
CA ASN A 5 -19.17 -4.86 -5.61
C ASN A 5 -19.73 -4.75 -4.19
N ALA A 6 -20.49 -3.69 -3.93
CA ALA A 6 -21.02 -3.38 -2.59
C ALA A 6 -21.92 -4.49 -2.06
N ARG A 7 -22.85 -5.00 -2.88
CA ARG A 7 -23.78 -6.09 -2.49
C ARG A 7 -23.04 -7.35 -2.07
N HIS A 8 -21.99 -7.72 -2.80
CA HIS A 8 -21.13 -8.85 -2.43
C HIS A 8 -20.36 -8.58 -1.14
N PHE A 9 -19.81 -7.37 -0.94
CA PHE A 9 -19.08 -7.01 0.27
C PHE A 9 -19.97 -7.08 1.52
N LEU A 10 -21.15 -6.44 1.47
CA LEU A 10 -22.11 -6.39 2.58
C LEU A 10 -22.66 -7.75 2.99
N ARG A 11 -22.75 -8.72 2.07
CA ARG A 11 -23.21 -10.09 2.36
C ARG A 11 -22.32 -10.83 3.37
N HIS A 12 -21.06 -10.40 3.51
CA HIS A 12 -20.11 -11.02 4.43
C HIS A 12 -19.98 -10.27 5.77
N ILE A 13 -20.80 -9.25 6.00
CA ILE A 13 -20.83 -8.47 7.24
C ILE A 13 -22.01 -8.93 8.08
N VAL A 14 -21.81 -9.15 9.38
CA VAL A 14 -22.93 -9.57 10.23
C VAL A 14 -23.90 -8.40 10.50
N ALA A 15 -25.16 -8.74 10.79
CA ALA A 15 -26.24 -7.78 10.98
C ALA A 15 -25.93 -6.63 11.97
N ARG A 16 -25.34 -6.93 13.13
CA ARG A 16 -24.98 -5.90 14.13
C ARG A 16 -24.01 -4.86 13.56
N SER A 17 -22.96 -5.31 12.87
CA SER A 17 -21.92 -4.45 12.30
C SER A 17 -22.49 -3.60 11.14
N LEU A 18 -23.40 -4.17 10.34
CA LEU A 18 -24.13 -3.45 9.31
C LEU A 18 -25.00 -2.33 9.90
N HIS A 19 -25.76 -2.65 10.95
CA HIS A 19 -26.65 -1.68 11.60
C HIS A 19 -25.86 -0.52 12.21
N GLU A 20 -24.79 -0.82 12.95
CA GLU A 20 -23.90 0.19 13.53
C GLU A 20 -23.30 1.11 12.47
N PHE A 21 -22.77 0.54 11.37
CA PHE A 21 -22.22 1.32 10.27
C PHE A 21 -23.29 2.22 9.63
N VAL A 22 -24.47 1.69 9.35
CA VAL A 22 -25.57 2.48 8.76
C VAL A 22 -25.98 3.62 9.68
N GLN A 23 -26.14 3.37 10.98
CA GLN A 23 -26.52 4.41 11.95
C GLN A 23 -25.48 5.54 12.04
N ALA A 24 -24.20 5.24 11.85
CA ALA A 24 -23.13 6.23 11.81
C ALA A 24 -22.99 6.96 10.46
N HIS A 25 -23.61 6.45 9.38
CA HIS A 25 -23.44 6.96 8.03
C HIS A 25 -24.44 8.07 7.69
N VAL A 26 -24.04 9.04 6.86
CA VAL A 26 -24.88 10.19 6.46
C VAL A 26 -26.16 9.80 5.70
N LEU A 27 -26.17 8.61 5.10
CA LEU A 27 -27.31 8.04 4.37
C LEU A 27 -28.41 7.48 5.31
N ALA A 28 -28.13 7.27 6.61
CA ALA A 28 -29.08 6.64 7.54
C ALA A 28 -30.47 7.27 7.54
N PRO A 29 -30.63 8.61 7.62
CA PRO A 29 -31.95 9.25 7.66
C PRO A 29 -32.80 9.01 6.42
N ARG A 30 -32.20 8.58 5.31
CA ARG A 30 -32.88 8.31 4.03
C ARG A 30 -33.21 6.84 3.83
N LEU A 31 -32.61 5.95 4.63
CA LEU A 31 -32.77 4.50 4.50
C LEU A 31 -33.97 4.02 5.31
N VAL A 32 -34.90 3.34 4.63
CA VAL A 32 -36.02 2.65 5.26
C VAL A 32 -35.70 1.16 5.30
N VAL A 33 -35.08 0.71 6.40
CA VAL A 33 -34.68 -0.69 6.61
C VAL A 33 -35.31 -1.20 7.90
N ASP A 34 -36.04 -2.31 7.81
CA ASP A 34 -36.53 -3.04 8.98
C ASP A 34 -35.43 -3.96 9.52
N TRP A 35 -34.80 -3.52 10.62
CA TRP A 35 -33.73 -4.27 11.28
C TRP A 35 -34.22 -5.41 12.18
N SER A 36 -35.53 -5.59 12.36
CA SER A 36 -36.12 -6.66 13.18
C SER A 36 -36.19 -8.01 12.45
N GLY A 37 -35.91 -8.02 11.13
CA GLY A 37 -35.94 -9.22 10.30
C GLY A 37 -34.78 -10.21 10.55
N PRO A 38 -34.81 -11.38 9.87
CA PRO A 38 -33.76 -12.39 9.99
C PRO A 38 -32.37 -11.87 9.61
N ALA A 39 -31.36 -12.16 10.44
CA ALA A 39 -30.01 -11.63 10.26
C ALA A 39 -29.38 -11.96 8.89
N ASN A 40 -29.71 -13.11 8.30
CA ASN A 40 -29.21 -13.56 7.00
C ASN A 40 -29.88 -12.87 5.79
N THR A 41 -30.94 -12.09 5.98
CA THR A 41 -31.61 -11.34 4.92
C THR A 41 -31.33 -9.83 4.97
N LEU A 42 -30.87 -9.31 6.11
CA LEU A 42 -30.69 -7.86 6.33
C LEU A 42 -29.74 -7.19 5.33
N SER A 43 -28.64 -7.84 4.93
CA SER A 43 -27.74 -7.28 3.91
C SER A 43 -28.45 -7.10 2.57
N GLY A 44 -29.38 -8.00 2.22
CA GLY A 44 -30.19 -7.90 1.01
C GLY A 44 -31.18 -6.75 1.08
N VAL A 45 -31.94 -6.66 2.17
CA VAL A 45 -32.90 -5.57 2.42
C VAL A 45 -32.22 -4.20 2.39
N LEU A 46 -31.03 -4.08 2.99
CA LEU A 46 -30.23 -2.86 2.93
C LEU A 46 -29.82 -2.50 1.50
N CYS A 47 -29.38 -3.47 0.71
CA CYS A 47 -29.03 -3.21 -0.70
C CYS A 47 -30.26 -2.76 -1.50
N ASP A 48 -31.41 -3.41 -1.29
CA ASP A 48 -32.65 -3.05 -2.00
C ASP A 48 -33.13 -1.63 -1.59
N ALA A 49 -32.92 -1.22 -0.34
CA ALA A 49 -33.21 0.14 0.12
C ALA A 49 -32.29 1.20 -0.53
N VAL A 50 -31.00 0.89 -0.72
CA VAL A 50 -30.06 1.76 -1.44
C VAL A 50 -30.42 1.84 -2.93
N GLU A 51 -30.72 0.70 -3.58
CA GLU A 51 -31.16 0.66 -4.98
C GLU A 51 -32.46 1.46 -5.19
N ALA A 52 -33.38 1.46 -4.21
CA ALA A 52 -34.58 2.29 -4.26
C ALA A 52 -34.25 3.81 -4.22
N LEU A 53 -33.25 4.22 -3.45
CA LEU A 53 -32.76 5.61 -3.45
C LEU A 53 -32.09 5.98 -4.78
N GLU A 54 -31.32 5.08 -5.37
CA GLU A 54 -30.73 5.29 -6.71
C GLU A 54 -31.82 5.46 -7.78
N GLN A 55 -32.91 4.70 -7.70
CA GLN A 55 -34.05 4.85 -8.61
C GLN A 55 -34.76 6.20 -8.44
N GLN A 56 -34.82 6.76 -7.23
CA GLN A 56 -35.40 8.09 -6.98
C GLN A 56 -34.62 9.21 -7.68
N LEU A 57 -33.32 9.07 -7.92
CA LEU A 57 -32.55 10.06 -8.69
C LEU A 57 -33.07 10.22 -10.12
N GLY A 58 -33.66 9.17 -10.69
CA GLY A 58 -34.29 9.18 -12.01
C GLY A 58 -35.69 9.82 -12.03
N ALA A 59 -36.28 10.10 -10.86
CA ALA A 59 -37.60 10.70 -10.77
C ALA A 59 -37.56 12.22 -11.05
N THR A 60 -38.52 12.70 -11.83
CA THR A 60 -38.58 14.11 -12.30
C THR A 60 -39.12 15.07 -11.25
N ASP A 61 -39.70 14.57 -10.16
CA ASP A 61 -40.38 15.33 -9.11
C ASP A 61 -39.47 15.77 -7.95
N LEU A 62 -38.24 15.24 -7.87
CA LEU A 62 -37.30 15.62 -6.82
C LEU A 62 -36.72 17.04 -7.08
N PRO A 63 -36.78 17.97 -6.12
CA PRO A 63 -36.14 19.27 -6.24
C PRO A 63 -34.64 19.14 -6.52
N GLN A 64 -34.08 20.02 -7.37
CA GLN A 64 -32.67 19.92 -7.82
C GLN A 64 -31.68 19.81 -6.65
N ARG A 65 -31.85 20.65 -5.62
CA ARG A 65 -30.98 20.63 -4.43
C ARG A 65 -31.03 19.30 -3.68
N ASP A 66 -32.22 18.70 -3.56
CA ASP A 66 -32.40 17.42 -2.88
C ASP A 66 -31.83 16.27 -3.71
N ARG A 67 -31.90 16.38 -5.04
CA ARG A 67 -31.26 15.46 -5.99
C ARG A 67 -29.74 15.49 -5.85
N GLU A 68 -29.14 16.67 -5.88
CA GLU A 68 -27.69 16.85 -5.71
C GLU A 68 -27.21 16.33 -4.35
N ALA A 69 -27.98 16.58 -3.27
CA ALA A 69 -27.68 16.07 -1.94
C ALA A 69 -27.77 14.54 -1.87
N LEU A 70 -28.84 13.93 -2.43
CA LEU A 70 -28.99 12.47 -2.46
C LEU A 70 -27.91 11.80 -3.31
N GLU A 71 -27.58 12.37 -4.47
CA GLU A 71 -26.50 11.87 -5.32
C GLU A 71 -25.16 11.91 -4.57
N HIS A 72 -24.88 12.99 -3.84
CA HIS A 72 -23.69 13.09 -3.00
C HIS A 72 -23.67 12.03 -1.88
N ASP A 73 -24.78 11.84 -1.15
CA ASP A 73 -24.87 10.86 -0.05
C ASP A 73 -24.68 9.42 -0.57
N LEU A 74 -25.21 9.09 -1.76
CA LEU A 74 -25.03 7.78 -2.41
C LEU A 74 -23.60 7.56 -2.93
N LEU A 75 -22.95 8.62 -3.41
CA LEU A 75 -21.52 8.58 -3.77
C LEU A 75 -20.66 8.31 -2.54
N LEU A 76 -20.93 8.97 -1.42
CA LEU A 76 -20.24 8.72 -0.14
C LEU A 76 -20.43 7.27 0.31
N TRP A 77 -21.66 6.75 0.27
CA TRP A 77 -21.95 5.35 0.59
C TRP A 77 -21.09 4.38 -0.24
N THR A 78 -21.02 4.60 -1.55
CA THR A 78 -20.25 3.74 -2.45
C THR A 78 -18.74 3.85 -2.20
N ASP A 79 -18.23 5.07 -1.99
CA ASP A 79 -16.81 5.29 -1.72
C ASP A 79 -16.39 4.72 -0.36
N ASP A 80 -17.18 4.91 0.68
CA ASP A 80 -16.89 4.40 2.03
C ASP A 80 -16.87 2.87 2.07
N LEU A 81 -17.83 2.20 1.44
CA LEU A 81 -17.78 0.74 1.33
C LEU A 81 -16.58 0.25 0.51
N ARG A 82 -16.18 1.00 -0.52
CA ARG A 82 -14.97 0.69 -1.31
C ARG A 82 -13.71 0.87 -0.49
N ARG A 83 -13.60 1.95 0.29
CA ARG A 83 -12.48 2.22 1.20
C ARG A 83 -12.37 1.14 2.26
N ALA A 84 -13.47 0.82 2.94
CA ALA A 84 -13.53 -0.28 3.91
C ALA A 84 -13.11 -1.61 3.28
N HIS A 85 -13.58 -1.91 2.05
CA HIS A 85 -13.17 -3.11 1.33
C HIS A 85 -11.66 -3.16 1.03
N LEU A 86 -11.04 -2.05 0.63
CA LEU A 86 -9.59 -1.98 0.37
C LEU A 86 -8.78 -2.18 1.67
N MET A 87 -9.33 -1.75 2.81
CA MET A 87 -8.72 -1.87 4.13
C MET A 87 -9.11 -3.15 4.89
N ALA A 88 -9.94 -4.01 4.30
CA ALA A 88 -10.33 -5.30 4.87
C ALA A 88 -9.28 -6.39 4.58
N ASN A 89 -8.09 -6.22 5.14
CA ASN A 89 -7.00 -7.18 5.02
C ASN A 89 -6.07 -7.14 6.25
N GLY A 90 -5.33 -8.23 6.48
CA GLY A 90 -4.46 -8.35 7.67
C GLY A 90 -3.40 -7.27 7.85
N LEU A 91 -2.89 -6.62 6.79
CA LEU A 91 -1.94 -5.52 6.93
C LEU A 91 -2.62 -4.29 7.54
N ALA A 92 -3.77 -3.91 7.01
CA ALA A 92 -4.55 -2.79 7.53
C ALA A 92 -5.05 -3.05 8.95
N VAL A 93 -5.54 -4.25 9.24
CA VAL A 93 -6.00 -4.63 10.59
C VAL A 93 -4.86 -4.61 11.61
N ALA A 94 -3.65 -5.03 11.23
CA ALA A 94 -2.48 -4.93 12.10
C ALA A 94 -2.14 -3.47 12.43
N GLU A 95 -2.19 -2.58 11.43
CA GLU A 95 -1.97 -1.16 11.64
C GLU A 95 -3.08 -0.51 12.49
N PHE A 96 -4.36 -0.87 12.28
CA PHE A 96 -5.46 -0.40 13.14
C PHE A 96 -5.26 -0.84 14.60
N ARG A 97 -4.89 -2.11 14.83
CA ARG A 97 -4.58 -2.62 16.17
C ARG A 97 -3.41 -1.87 16.81
N SER A 98 -2.37 -1.56 16.04
CA SER A 98 -1.23 -0.78 16.54
C SER A 98 -1.62 0.67 16.86
N ALA A 99 -2.44 1.30 16.03
CA ALA A 99 -2.87 2.69 16.24
C ALA A 99 -3.85 2.84 17.41
N CYS A 100 -4.64 1.79 17.69
CA CYS A 100 -5.65 1.77 18.75
C CYS A 100 -5.18 1.09 20.06
N GLN A 101 -3.87 0.92 20.30
CA GLN A 101 -3.38 0.25 21.51
C GLN A 101 -3.83 0.95 22.81
N ASP A 102 -3.96 2.27 22.77
CA ASP A 102 -4.41 3.10 23.89
C ASP A 102 -5.94 3.34 23.88
N ASP A 103 -6.70 2.62 23.04
CA ASP A 103 -8.15 2.76 22.87
C ASP A 103 -8.87 1.45 23.23
N PRO A 104 -9.26 1.27 24.50
CA PRO A 104 -9.91 0.05 24.97
C PRO A 104 -11.22 -0.27 24.23
N GLU A 105 -11.98 0.75 23.83
CA GLU A 105 -13.25 0.57 23.11
C GLU A 105 -13.00 -0.03 21.73
N ALA A 106 -11.99 0.47 21.01
CA ALA A 106 -11.59 -0.10 19.73
C ALA A 106 -11.07 -1.54 19.88
N LEU A 107 -10.24 -1.82 20.89
CA LEU A 107 -9.72 -3.17 21.13
C LEU A 107 -10.83 -4.18 21.46
N GLU A 108 -11.80 -3.78 22.29
CA GLU A 108 -12.99 -4.58 22.58
C GLU A 108 -13.83 -4.81 21.31
N ALA A 109 -14.03 -3.75 20.51
CA ALA A 109 -14.75 -3.85 19.25
C ALA A 109 -14.08 -4.85 18.28
N PHE A 110 -12.75 -4.90 18.23
CA PHE A 110 -12.02 -5.81 17.35
C PHE A 110 -12.09 -7.27 17.79
N ALA A 111 -12.29 -7.55 19.08
CA ALA A 111 -12.21 -8.92 19.62
C ALA A 111 -13.23 -9.88 18.99
N SER A 112 -14.37 -9.37 18.53
CA SER A 112 -15.47 -10.18 17.98
C SER A 112 -15.74 -9.95 16.49
N ARG A 113 -14.88 -9.20 15.78
CA ARG A 113 -15.07 -8.77 14.39
C ARG A 113 -14.02 -9.36 13.47
N ASP A 114 -14.44 -9.72 12.25
CA ASP A 114 -13.51 -10.09 11.17
C ASP A 114 -12.81 -8.85 10.56
N GLU A 115 -11.90 -9.06 9.61
CA GLU A 115 -11.15 -7.97 8.98
C GLU A 115 -12.04 -6.92 8.28
N ARG A 116 -13.16 -7.33 7.70
CA ARG A 116 -14.09 -6.45 6.98
C ARG A 116 -14.89 -5.61 7.96
N GLU A 117 -15.33 -6.25 9.04
CA GLU A 117 -16.06 -5.60 10.11
C GLU A 117 -15.20 -4.62 10.89
N ILE A 118 -13.93 -4.95 11.14
CA ILE A 118 -12.96 -4.03 11.74
C ILE A 118 -12.77 -2.80 10.83
N ALA A 119 -12.59 -2.99 9.52
CA ALA A 119 -12.43 -1.88 8.59
C ALA A 119 -13.66 -0.96 8.53
N LEU A 120 -14.88 -1.52 8.50
CA LEU A 120 -16.12 -0.75 8.57
C LEU A 120 -16.29 0.00 9.89
N TRP A 121 -16.01 -0.67 11.01
CA TRP A 121 -16.10 -0.06 12.34
C TRP A 121 -15.10 1.09 12.48
N MET A 122 -13.85 0.90 12.03
CA MET A 122 -12.83 1.95 12.04
C MET A 122 -13.23 3.15 11.20
N LEU A 123 -13.81 2.93 10.02
CA LEU A 123 -14.30 4.00 9.17
C LEU A 123 -15.43 4.79 9.84
N ALA A 124 -16.36 4.10 10.52
CA ALA A 124 -17.52 4.72 11.17
C ALA A 124 -17.17 5.47 12.46
N PHE A 125 -16.28 4.92 13.28
CA PHE A 125 -16.09 5.37 14.66
C PHE A 125 -14.71 5.95 14.96
N ARG A 126 -13.74 5.77 14.05
CA ARG A 126 -12.34 6.23 14.17
C ARG A 126 -11.80 6.72 12.82
N ASP A 127 -12.58 7.55 12.13
CA ASP A 127 -12.34 8.03 10.77
C ASP A 127 -10.91 8.58 10.54
N LYS A 128 -10.37 9.32 11.51
CA LYS A 128 -9.03 9.90 11.44
C LYS A 128 -7.95 8.83 11.47
N ILE A 129 -8.08 7.84 12.35
CA ILE A 129 -7.15 6.70 12.41
C ILE A 129 -7.27 5.88 11.13
N PHE A 130 -8.51 5.65 10.67
CA PHE A 130 -8.75 4.96 9.40
C PHE A 130 -8.00 5.64 8.24
N ARG A 131 -8.16 6.96 8.13
CA ARG A 131 -7.50 7.78 7.11
C ARG A 131 -5.97 7.78 7.25
N ASP A 132 -5.45 7.85 8.47
CA ASP A 132 -4.01 7.85 8.72
C ASP A 132 -3.36 6.52 8.29
N VAL A 133 -4.02 5.40 8.54
CA VAL A 133 -3.56 4.09 8.09
C VAL A 133 -3.72 3.94 6.57
N GLU A 134 -4.79 4.45 5.95
CA GLU A 134 -4.91 4.51 4.47
C GLU A 134 -3.71 5.24 3.85
N LEU A 135 -3.38 6.42 4.38
CA LEU A 135 -2.26 7.23 3.92
C LEU A 135 -0.91 6.50 4.13
N HIS A 136 -0.74 5.84 5.27
CA HIS A 136 0.46 5.09 5.58
C HIS A 136 0.66 3.92 4.60
N LEU A 137 -0.36 3.09 4.40
CA LEU A 137 -0.28 1.95 3.48
C LEU A 137 -0.11 2.41 2.02
N ALA A 138 -0.74 3.52 1.62
CA ALA A 138 -0.54 4.10 0.30
C ALA A 138 0.90 4.59 0.09
N PHE A 139 1.53 5.18 1.11
CA PHE A 139 2.94 5.55 1.10
C PHE A 139 3.82 4.29 1.02
N GLN A 140 3.57 3.31 1.89
CA GLN A 140 4.31 2.06 1.94
C GLN A 140 4.26 1.32 0.60
N ALA A 141 3.11 1.29 -0.08
CA ALA A 141 2.98 0.68 -1.41
C ALA A 141 3.89 1.33 -2.47
N LYS A 142 4.31 2.59 -2.27
CA LYS A 142 5.15 3.38 -3.18
C LYS A 142 6.64 3.41 -2.80
N THR A 143 7.04 2.93 -1.62
CA THR A 143 8.46 2.79 -1.21
C THR A 143 9.28 1.94 -2.19
N ASP A 144 10.59 2.17 -2.29
CA ASP A 144 11.47 1.57 -3.31
C ASP A 144 11.03 1.75 -4.77
N GLY A 145 9.97 2.53 -5.01
CA GLY A 145 9.44 2.83 -6.31
C GLY A 145 10.28 3.90 -7.03
N LYS A 146 9.96 4.10 -8.31
CA LYS A 146 10.64 5.09 -9.17
C LYS A 146 10.72 6.49 -8.56
N PHE A 147 9.67 6.89 -7.83
CA PHE A 147 9.52 8.23 -7.25
C PHE A 147 9.89 8.30 -5.78
N TRP A 148 10.43 7.22 -5.19
CA TRP A 148 10.78 7.18 -3.79
C TRP A 148 12.29 7.44 -3.58
N LYS A 149 12.61 8.20 -2.52
CA LYS A 149 13.97 8.43 -2.03
C LYS A 149 14.00 8.50 -0.51
N LYS A 150 15.09 8.01 0.07
CA LYS A 150 15.38 8.06 1.50
C LYS A 150 16.62 8.94 1.76
N HIS A 151 16.54 9.77 2.80
CA HIS A 151 17.62 10.66 3.24
C HIS A 151 17.74 10.62 4.76
N ARG A 152 18.89 11.02 5.28
CA ARG A 152 19.12 11.32 6.69
C ARG A 152 19.33 12.82 6.86
N ILE A 153 18.62 13.39 7.82
CA ILE A 153 18.80 14.76 8.31
C ILE A 153 19.20 14.71 9.79
N GLN A 154 19.31 15.87 10.43
CA GLN A 154 19.59 15.96 11.85
C GLN A 154 18.47 15.25 12.66
N PRO A 155 18.81 14.37 13.63
CA PRO A 155 17.82 13.73 14.49
C PRO A 155 17.25 14.73 15.51
N GLY A 156 16.07 14.40 16.05
CA GLY A 156 15.41 15.14 17.13
C GLY A 156 14.80 16.47 16.72
N LEU A 157 14.66 16.76 15.42
CA LEU A 157 14.03 17.99 14.96
C LEU A 157 12.52 17.93 15.18
N GLU A 158 11.95 19.03 15.67
CA GLU A 158 10.51 19.15 15.85
C GLU A 158 9.86 19.70 14.59
N LEU A 159 8.74 19.10 14.17
CA LEU A 159 7.91 19.65 13.11
C LEU A 159 6.84 20.59 13.68
N THR A 160 6.53 21.64 12.94
CA THR A 160 5.35 22.45 13.24
C THR A 160 4.05 21.70 12.92
N ARG A 161 3.05 21.86 13.79
CA ARG A 161 1.66 21.45 13.54
C ARG A 161 0.77 22.63 13.12
N GLU A 162 1.35 23.81 12.94
CA GLU A 162 0.64 25.03 12.58
C GLU A 162 0.09 24.94 11.14
N ARG A 163 -1.23 24.98 11.00
CA ARG A 163 -1.91 24.82 9.69
C ARG A 163 -1.40 25.81 8.64
N ALA A 164 -1.21 27.08 8.99
CA ALA A 164 -0.74 28.11 8.08
C ALA A 164 0.65 27.79 7.49
N ARG A 165 1.55 27.20 8.29
CA ARG A 165 2.90 26.81 7.83
C ARG A 165 2.88 25.56 6.97
N LEU A 166 2.06 24.58 7.33
CA LEU A 166 1.83 23.38 6.51
C LEU A 166 1.26 23.76 5.14
N GLU A 167 0.34 24.73 5.11
CA GLU A 167 -0.20 25.28 3.86
C GLU A 167 0.88 26.02 3.06
N GLN A 168 1.72 26.84 3.69
CA GLN A 168 2.85 27.50 3.01
C GLN A 168 3.82 26.49 2.40
N PHE A 169 4.16 25.43 3.13
CA PHE A 169 4.95 24.31 2.63
C PHE A 169 4.30 23.69 1.38
N CYS A 170 3.00 23.40 1.45
CA CYS A 170 2.27 22.80 0.33
C CYS A 170 2.21 23.72 -0.90
N HIS A 171 1.95 25.02 -0.71
CA HIS A 171 1.98 26.03 -1.77
C HIS A 171 3.36 26.16 -2.42
N ALA A 172 4.43 26.08 -1.62
CA ALA A 172 5.79 26.13 -2.13
C ALA A 172 6.13 24.87 -2.96
N VAL A 173 5.75 23.68 -2.49
CA VAL A 173 5.92 22.43 -3.25
C VAL A 173 5.12 22.46 -4.55
N ALA A 174 3.92 23.06 -4.56
CA ALA A 174 3.10 23.20 -5.75
C ALA A 174 3.79 23.99 -6.88
N GLN A 175 4.72 24.90 -6.55
CA GLN A 175 5.51 25.64 -7.56
C GLN A 175 6.37 24.71 -8.43
N LEU A 176 6.72 23.51 -7.94
CA LEU A 176 7.44 22.51 -8.72
C LEU A 176 6.63 22.00 -9.92
N TYR A 177 5.30 22.14 -9.89
CA TYR A 177 4.37 21.63 -10.90
C TYR A 177 3.81 22.71 -11.84
N LYS A 178 4.06 23.99 -11.57
CA LYS A 178 3.58 25.12 -12.38
C LYS A 178 3.96 25.03 -13.85
N LYS A 179 5.21 24.63 -14.13
CA LYS A 179 5.70 24.46 -15.52
C LYS A 179 4.96 23.38 -16.30
N SER A 180 4.30 22.45 -15.60
CA SER A 180 3.52 21.37 -16.20
C SER A 180 2.02 21.67 -16.22
N GLY A 181 1.61 22.92 -15.93
CA GLY A 181 0.21 23.36 -15.97
C GLY A 181 -0.62 23.02 -14.73
N GLY A 182 0.02 22.56 -13.65
CA GLY A 182 -0.61 22.32 -12.34
C GLY A 182 -0.21 23.36 -11.28
N GLY A 183 -0.58 23.11 -10.03
CA GLY A 183 -0.13 23.88 -8.87
C GLY A 183 -0.98 25.10 -8.50
N ASP A 184 -2.22 25.19 -8.99
CA ASP A 184 -3.15 26.28 -8.64
C ASP A 184 -3.83 26.00 -7.29
N GLY A 185 -4.45 24.84 -7.14
CA GLY A 185 -5.00 24.33 -5.87
C GLY A 185 -4.02 23.42 -5.13
N VAL A 186 -4.11 23.44 -3.79
CA VAL A 186 -3.32 22.59 -2.91
C VAL A 186 -4.12 22.12 -1.71
N HIS A 187 -3.77 20.94 -1.18
CA HIS A 187 -4.27 20.42 0.10
C HIS A 187 -3.18 19.61 0.79
N ILE A 188 -3.13 19.65 2.12
CA ILE A 188 -2.13 18.93 2.91
C ILE A 188 -2.77 18.23 4.12
N GLU A 189 -2.35 16.99 4.31
CA GLU A 189 -2.73 16.15 5.44
C GLU A 189 -1.49 15.79 6.26
N LEU A 190 -1.61 15.93 7.59
CA LEU A 190 -0.62 15.47 8.56
C LEU A 190 -1.18 14.25 9.30
N SER A 191 -0.45 13.15 9.21
CA SER A 191 -0.70 11.90 9.93
C SER A 191 0.46 11.65 10.90
N GLU A 192 0.14 11.19 12.11
CA GLU A 192 1.11 10.79 13.12
C GLU A 192 0.93 9.30 13.40
N ARG A 193 2.01 8.53 13.24
CA ARG A 193 2.03 7.10 13.52
C ARG A 193 2.98 6.84 14.68
N ARG A 194 2.42 6.39 15.81
CA ARG A 194 3.22 5.87 16.93
C ARG A 194 3.66 4.45 16.62
N SER A 195 4.96 4.20 16.70
CA SER A 195 5.54 2.87 16.63
C SER A 195 5.99 2.44 18.02
N MET A 196 5.45 1.31 18.50
CA MET A 196 5.87 0.64 19.74
C MET A 196 6.93 -0.44 19.46
N ALA A 197 7.54 -0.46 18.28
CA ALA A 197 8.54 -1.45 17.91
C ALA A 197 9.85 -1.25 18.71
N GLY A 198 9.99 -1.99 19.80
CA GLY A 198 11.30 -2.39 20.36
C GLY A 198 12.07 -1.39 21.22
N LEU A 199 11.51 -0.22 21.55
CA LEU A 199 12.13 0.73 22.47
C LEU A 199 11.18 1.08 23.63
N VAL A 200 11.78 1.38 24.78
CA VAL A 200 11.10 1.74 26.03
C VAL A 200 10.27 3.04 25.89
N ASP A 201 10.53 3.82 24.84
CA ASP A 201 9.77 5.01 24.46
C ASP A 201 9.15 4.83 23.06
N ALA A 202 7.84 5.09 22.96
CA ALA A 202 7.13 5.12 21.68
C ALA A 202 7.79 6.12 20.72
N THR A 203 8.19 5.67 19.53
CA THR A 203 8.74 6.56 18.51
C THR A 203 7.63 6.97 17.55
N SER A 204 7.27 8.26 17.55
CA SER A 204 6.34 8.81 16.55
C SER A 204 7.06 9.02 15.22
N SER A 205 6.41 8.63 14.13
CA SER A 205 6.74 9.02 12.77
C SER A 205 5.62 9.92 12.23
N PHE A 206 5.98 10.86 11.37
CA PHE A 206 5.06 11.87 10.85
C PHE A 206 5.00 11.78 9.34
N GLN A 207 3.80 11.71 8.79
CA GLN A 207 3.57 11.70 7.36
C GLN A 207 2.86 12.99 6.94
N LEU A 208 3.46 13.71 6.00
CA LEU A 208 2.84 14.80 5.26
C LEU A 208 2.45 14.29 3.88
N THR A 209 1.15 14.27 3.59
CA THR A 209 0.65 13.97 2.25
C THR A 209 0.13 15.25 1.61
N LEU A 210 0.67 15.56 0.42
CA LEU A 210 0.41 16.78 -0.33
C LEU A 210 -0.36 16.42 -1.59
N TYR A 211 -1.46 17.13 -1.81
CA TYR A 211 -2.24 17.08 -3.03
C TYR A 211 -2.07 18.40 -3.75
N VAL A 212 -1.57 18.34 -4.98
CA VAL A 212 -1.36 19.49 -5.84
C VAL A 212 -2.27 19.35 -7.05
N GLU A 213 -3.05 20.36 -7.37
CA GLU A 213 -3.92 20.34 -8.55
C GLU A 213 -3.08 20.12 -9.83
N GLY A 214 -3.46 19.12 -10.63
CA GLY A 214 -2.77 18.80 -11.88
C GLY A 214 -3.17 19.68 -13.06
N PRO A 215 -2.54 19.45 -14.22
CA PRO A 215 -2.96 20.09 -15.46
C PRO A 215 -4.38 19.70 -15.85
N VAL A 216 -5.02 20.59 -16.63
CA VAL A 216 -6.29 20.31 -17.29
C VAL A 216 -6.17 19.04 -18.11
N THR A 217 -7.01 18.07 -17.78
CA THR A 217 -7.02 16.73 -18.36
C THR A 217 -8.44 16.41 -18.81
N ALA A 218 -8.60 15.95 -20.06
CA ALA A 218 -9.87 15.45 -20.56
C ALA A 218 -9.95 13.93 -20.33
N LEU A 219 -10.82 13.49 -19.42
CA LEU A 219 -11.07 12.08 -19.14
C LEU A 219 -12.29 11.59 -19.93
N THR A 220 -12.16 10.41 -20.54
CA THR A 220 -13.29 9.71 -21.15
C THR A 220 -14.14 9.07 -20.07
N HIS A 221 -15.41 9.43 -19.98
CA HIS A 221 -16.34 9.01 -18.93
C HIS A 221 -17.64 8.47 -19.53
N PHE A 222 -18.32 7.59 -18.80
CA PHE A 222 -19.71 7.22 -19.08
C PHE A 222 -20.60 7.85 -18.03
N THR A 223 -21.55 8.67 -18.45
CA THR A 223 -22.58 9.23 -17.57
C THR A 223 -23.93 8.73 -18.08
N GLN A 224 -24.67 7.98 -17.26
CA GLN A 224 -25.96 7.38 -17.64
C GLN A 224 -25.89 6.61 -18.97
N SER A 225 -24.85 5.78 -19.14
CA SER A 225 -24.59 5.00 -20.38
C SER A 225 -24.24 5.81 -21.63
N HIS A 226 -24.07 7.13 -21.52
CA HIS A 226 -23.59 7.98 -22.61
C HIS A 226 -22.10 8.26 -22.48
N PHE A 227 -21.36 8.09 -23.57
CA PHE A 227 -19.95 8.47 -23.65
C PHE A 227 -19.83 10.01 -23.63
N THR A 228 -19.07 10.52 -22.66
CA THR A 228 -18.78 11.94 -22.51
C THR A 228 -17.28 12.16 -22.30
N ARG A 229 -16.81 13.38 -22.56
CA ARG A 229 -15.49 13.83 -22.16
C ARG A 229 -15.63 14.86 -21.05
N VAL A 230 -15.12 14.54 -19.88
CA VAL A 230 -15.13 15.43 -18.72
C VAL A 230 -13.77 16.10 -18.63
N THR A 231 -13.75 17.42 -18.71
CA THR A 231 -12.55 18.24 -18.46
C THR A 231 -12.40 18.40 -16.96
N THR A 232 -11.31 17.89 -16.39
CA THR A 232 -11.04 17.93 -14.96
C THR A 232 -9.56 18.19 -14.67
N ARG A 233 -9.20 18.42 -13.41
CA ARG A 233 -7.82 18.55 -12.95
C ARG A 233 -7.57 17.53 -11.86
N VAL A 234 -6.76 16.53 -12.19
CA VAL A 234 -6.49 15.39 -11.28
C VAL A 234 -5.47 15.82 -10.22
N ALA A 235 -5.70 15.45 -8.97
CA ALA A 235 -4.74 15.68 -7.90
C ALA A 235 -3.42 14.90 -8.15
N LEU A 236 -2.31 15.62 -8.13
CA LEU A 236 -0.95 15.07 -8.09
C LEU A 236 -0.56 14.88 -6.63
N GLU A 237 -0.41 13.63 -6.23
CA GLU A 237 -0.03 13.28 -4.86
C GLU A 237 1.50 13.23 -4.72
N SER A 238 2.01 13.87 -3.67
CA SER A 238 3.37 13.70 -3.14
C SER A 238 3.31 13.46 -1.64
N ALA A 239 4.33 12.84 -1.07
CA ALA A 239 4.33 12.57 0.36
C ALA A 239 5.75 12.58 0.94
N LEU A 240 5.83 12.88 2.24
CA LEU A 240 7.05 12.85 3.03
C LEU A 240 6.75 12.15 4.35
N VAL A 241 7.59 11.19 4.74
CA VAL A 241 7.57 10.55 6.05
C VAL A 241 8.84 10.95 6.79
N TYR A 242 8.71 11.41 8.02
CA TYR A 242 9.81 11.83 8.88
C TYR A 242 9.81 11.05 10.20
N GLN A 243 10.98 10.55 10.58
CA GLN A 243 11.23 9.88 11.85
C GLN A 243 12.18 10.74 12.71
N PRO A 244 11.69 11.44 13.73
CA PRO A 244 12.53 12.31 14.56
C PRO A 244 13.67 11.58 15.26
N ALA A 245 13.41 10.39 15.80
CA ALA A 245 14.41 9.63 16.56
C ALA A 245 15.69 9.33 15.75
N THR A 246 15.54 9.03 14.46
CA THR A 246 16.65 8.62 13.58
C THR A 246 17.10 9.72 12.63
N GLY A 247 16.31 10.79 12.48
CA GLY A 247 16.52 11.79 11.44
C GLY A 247 16.22 11.27 10.03
N GLU A 248 15.57 10.11 9.88
CA GLU A 248 15.26 9.57 8.56
C GLU A 248 14.07 10.28 7.93
N VAL A 249 14.23 10.65 6.65
CA VAL A 249 13.18 11.25 5.83
C VAL A 249 13.03 10.47 4.54
N GLU A 250 11.83 9.98 4.29
CA GLU A 250 11.44 9.34 3.03
C GLU A 250 10.51 10.26 2.25
N THR A 251 10.66 10.29 0.93
CA THR A 251 9.89 11.19 0.06
C THR A 251 9.39 10.45 -1.16
N ILE A 252 8.16 10.75 -1.58
CA ILE A 252 7.56 10.31 -2.84
C ILE A 252 7.26 11.56 -3.67
N VAL A 253 8.06 11.80 -4.71
CA VAL A 253 7.94 13.01 -5.53
C VAL A 253 8.22 12.69 -7.01
N LYS A 254 7.40 13.24 -7.90
CA LYS A 254 7.67 13.21 -9.34
C LYS A 254 8.72 14.26 -9.70
N GLY A 255 9.67 13.92 -10.58
CA GLY A 255 10.69 14.86 -11.08
C GLY A 255 12.14 14.52 -10.72
N GLY A 256 12.37 13.37 -10.08
CA GLY A 256 13.72 12.86 -9.80
C GLY A 256 14.46 13.66 -8.73
N ALA A 257 15.78 13.46 -8.64
CA ALA A 257 16.60 13.95 -7.53
C ALA A 257 16.42 15.44 -7.23
N LYS A 258 16.33 16.29 -8.26
CA LYS A 258 16.13 17.74 -8.11
C LYS A 258 14.87 18.08 -7.29
N ASN A 259 13.76 17.40 -7.55
CA ASN A 259 12.50 17.66 -6.84
C ASN A 259 12.51 17.11 -5.42
N HIS A 260 13.25 16.02 -5.16
CA HIS A 260 13.46 15.54 -3.80
C HIS A 260 14.29 16.53 -2.98
N THR A 261 15.39 17.05 -3.52
CA THR A 261 16.19 18.09 -2.86
C THR A 261 15.35 19.33 -2.56
N ALA A 262 14.60 19.84 -3.55
CA ALA A 262 13.73 20.98 -3.35
C ALA A 262 12.64 20.73 -2.29
N MET A 263 12.04 19.52 -2.26
CA MET A 263 11.06 19.17 -1.22
C MET A 263 11.69 19.20 0.18
N LEU A 264 12.91 18.70 0.35
CA LEU A 264 13.61 18.71 1.64
C LEU A 264 14.01 20.12 2.07
N GLU A 265 14.48 20.97 1.16
CA GLU A 265 14.76 22.37 1.44
C GLU A 265 13.50 23.11 1.94
N LEU A 266 12.36 22.90 1.25
CA LEU A 266 11.08 23.47 1.64
C LEU A 266 10.55 22.90 2.97
N PHE A 267 10.78 21.61 3.22
CA PHE A 267 10.44 20.96 4.48
C PHE A 267 11.24 21.57 5.65
N GLY A 268 12.54 21.74 5.45
CA GLY A 268 13.43 22.45 6.38
C GLY A 268 12.93 23.85 6.70
N LYS A 269 12.68 24.65 5.66
CA LYS A 269 12.25 26.04 5.80
C LYS A 269 10.90 26.22 6.47
N HIS A 270 9.88 25.48 6.02
CA HIS A 270 8.48 25.76 6.39
C HIS A 270 7.98 24.89 7.54
N VAL A 271 8.48 23.65 7.65
CA VAL A 271 7.95 22.67 8.61
C VAL A 271 8.86 22.55 9.83
N ILE A 272 10.16 22.31 9.61
CA ILE A 272 11.16 22.20 10.69
C ILE A 272 11.64 23.58 11.17
N GLN A 273 11.60 24.59 10.30
CA GLN A 273 12.08 25.96 10.53
C GLN A 273 13.58 26.06 10.77
N GLN A 274 14.35 25.14 10.20
CA GLN A 274 15.80 25.10 10.28
C GLN A 274 16.38 24.59 8.96
N ASP A 275 17.63 24.95 8.68
CA ASP A 275 18.35 24.42 7.53
C ASP A 275 18.68 22.94 7.74
N LEU A 276 18.33 22.13 6.74
CA LEU A 276 18.61 20.70 6.77
C LEU A 276 19.94 20.40 6.07
N ALA A 277 20.64 19.39 6.56
CA ALA A 277 21.80 18.81 5.90
C ALA A 277 21.45 17.40 5.40
N PRO A 278 20.66 17.26 4.32
CA PRO A 278 20.19 15.95 3.87
C PRO A 278 21.32 15.14 3.21
N GLU A 279 21.59 13.97 3.77
CA GLU A 279 22.45 12.96 3.18
C GLU A 279 21.58 11.87 2.55
N ARG A 280 21.84 11.51 1.28
CA ARG A 280 21.05 10.47 0.61
C ARG A 280 21.41 9.08 1.14
N ILE A 281 20.39 8.31 1.53
CA ILE A 281 20.53 6.90 1.86
C ILE A 281 20.20 6.11 0.59
N GLU A 282 21.19 5.41 0.04
CA GLU A 282 20.94 4.53 -1.09
C GLU A 282 20.19 3.27 -0.64
N PRO A 283 19.27 2.74 -1.47
CA PRO A 283 18.61 1.48 -1.16
C PRO A 283 19.65 0.36 -1.03
N GLN A 284 19.43 -0.52 -0.04
CA GLN A 284 20.23 -1.73 0.09
C GLN A 284 20.06 -2.59 -1.15
N ARG A 285 21.19 -3.00 -1.76
CA ARG A 285 21.18 -3.75 -3.01
C ARG A 285 20.99 -5.23 -2.73
N TYR A 286 20.06 -5.87 -3.43
CA TYR A 286 19.92 -7.32 -3.41
C TYR A 286 21.08 -7.98 -4.17
N GLN A 287 21.70 -8.99 -3.57
CA GLN A 287 22.80 -9.76 -4.14
C GLN A 287 22.27 -10.80 -5.16
N LEU A 288 21.54 -10.36 -6.19
CA LEU A 288 20.83 -11.27 -7.12
C LEU A 288 21.74 -12.22 -7.89
N ASN A 289 23.04 -11.93 -7.95
CA ASN A 289 24.01 -12.81 -8.60
C ASN A 289 24.22 -14.12 -7.83
N ALA A 290 23.87 -14.18 -6.55
CA ALA A 290 23.83 -15.42 -5.77
C ALA A 290 22.84 -16.46 -6.36
N LEU A 291 21.90 -16.03 -7.19
CA LEU A 291 20.86 -16.88 -7.78
C LEU A 291 21.24 -17.54 -9.12
N ARG A 292 22.43 -17.24 -9.67
CA ARG A 292 22.85 -17.71 -11.01
C ARG A 292 23.12 -19.20 -11.10
N ASP A 293 23.56 -19.79 -10.00
CA ASP A 293 23.98 -21.20 -9.98
C ASP A 293 22.82 -22.15 -9.68
N GLY A 294 21.64 -21.58 -9.39
CA GLY A 294 20.43 -22.29 -9.04
C GLY A 294 19.94 -21.92 -7.64
N LEU A 295 18.85 -22.55 -7.21
CA LEU A 295 18.20 -22.31 -5.93
C LEU A 295 18.41 -23.48 -4.96
N GLN A 296 19.67 -23.87 -4.73
CA GLN A 296 19.96 -24.81 -3.66
C GLN A 296 19.94 -24.06 -2.33
N PRO A 297 19.03 -24.40 -1.41
CA PRO A 297 18.98 -23.70 -0.15
C PRO A 297 20.14 -24.13 0.75
N TYR A 298 20.74 -23.17 1.45
CA TYR A 298 21.73 -23.47 2.50
C TYR A 298 21.06 -23.97 3.79
N GLU A 299 19.74 -23.77 3.93
CA GLU A 299 18.92 -24.19 5.07
C GLU A 299 17.75 -25.08 4.63
N ASP A 300 17.23 -25.92 5.52
CA ASP A 300 16.02 -26.68 5.23
C ASP A 300 14.76 -25.78 5.32
N TRP A 301 14.23 -25.40 4.15
CA TRP A 301 13.01 -24.62 4.03
C TRP A 301 11.74 -25.32 4.51
N SER A 302 11.77 -26.64 4.67
CA SER A 302 10.62 -27.41 5.16
C SER A 302 10.19 -26.96 6.56
N VAL A 303 11.14 -26.46 7.36
CA VAL A 303 10.91 -25.89 8.70
C VAL A 303 9.98 -24.67 8.67
N TYR A 304 9.89 -23.99 7.52
CA TYR A 304 9.01 -22.84 7.31
C TYR A 304 7.71 -23.21 6.57
N GLY A 305 7.45 -24.51 6.38
CA GLY A 305 6.32 -25.02 5.59
C GLY A 305 6.46 -24.75 4.09
N VAL A 306 7.68 -24.48 3.62
CA VAL A 306 7.98 -24.27 2.20
C VAL A 306 8.40 -25.59 1.57
N ASP A 307 7.76 -25.94 0.47
CA ASP A 307 7.96 -27.18 -0.28
C ASP A 307 9.00 -26.98 -1.39
N ARG A 308 8.91 -25.85 -2.12
CA ARG A 308 9.86 -25.54 -3.19
C ARG A 308 9.95 -24.04 -3.45
N VAL A 309 11.14 -23.56 -3.80
CA VAL A 309 11.34 -22.21 -4.35
C VAL A 309 11.86 -22.33 -5.77
N ARG A 310 11.35 -21.49 -6.68
CA ARG A 310 11.81 -21.41 -8.07
C ARG A 310 11.96 -19.97 -8.53
N LEU A 311 12.79 -19.74 -9.54
CA LEU A 311 12.81 -18.49 -10.29
C LEU A 311 11.81 -18.61 -11.43
N ARG A 312 10.69 -17.89 -11.33
CA ARG A 312 9.70 -17.83 -12.41
C ARG A 312 10.20 -16.98 -13.57
N ARG A 313 10.91 -15.91 -13.29
CA ARG A 313 11.39 -14.98 -14.31
C ARG A 313 12.70 -14.35 -13.88
N VAL A 314 13.62 -14.14 -14.81
CA VAL A 314 14.87 -13.40 -14.57
C VAL A 314 15.10 -12.38 -15.67
N ARG A 315 15.69 -11.25 -15.29
CA ARG A 315 16.23 -10.25 -16.21
C ARG A 315 17.75 -10.26 -16.11
N LEU A 316 18.41 -10.55 -17.22
CA LEU A 316 19.85 -10.69 -17.35
C LEU A 316 20.41 -9.56 -18.22
N THR A 317 21.56 -9.02 -17.85
CA THR A 317 22.30 -8.02 -18.64
C THR A 317 23.69 -8.56 -18.93
N PRO A 318 24.16 -8.54 -20.19
CA PRO A 318 25.54 -8.90 -20.50
C PRO A 318 26.54 -7.98 -19.79
N ALA A 319 27.59 -8.55 -19.22
CA ALA A 319 28.63 -7.80 -18.51
C ALA A 319 29.41 -6.87 -19.45
N ALA A 320 29.65 -7.30 -20.69
CA ALA A 320 30.46 -6.56 -21.67
C ALA A 320 29.66 -5.54 -22.51
N VAL A 321 28.32 -5.56 -22.47
CA VAL A 321 27.47 -4.74 -23.35
C VAL A 321 26.43 -3.97 -22.55
N SER A 322 26.60 -2.66 -22.47
CA SER A 322 25.60 -1.77 -21.87
C SER A 322 24.36 -1.62 -22.77
N GLY A 323 23.17 -1.50 -22.16
CA GLY A 323 21.93 -1.20 -22.88
C GLY A 323 21.20 -2.42 -23.44
N VAL A 324 21.76 -3.62 -23.33
CA VAL A 324 21.10 -4.88 -23.71
C VAL A 324 20.62 -5.62 -22.47
N SER A 325 19.42 -6.19 -22.53
CA SER A 325 18.91 -7.09 -21.48
C SER A 325 18.04 -8.20 -22.05
N PHE A 326 18.16 -9.38 -21.49
CA PHE A 326 17.33 -10.54 -21.79
C PHE A 326 16.35 -10.80 -20.64
N THR A 327 15.10 -11.13 -20.97
CA THR A 327 14.13 -11.60 -19.97
C THR A 327 13.76 -13.02 -20.31
N VAL A 328 13.93 -13.91 -19.34
CA VAL A 328 13.57 -15.33 -19.47
C VAL A 328 12.46 -15.61 -18.46
N GLU A 329 11.35 -16.16 -18.93
CA GLU A 329 10.20 -16.56 -18.11
C GLU A 329 9.97 -18.07 -18.23
N ALA A 330 9.82 -18.73 -17.09
CA ALA A 330 9.56 -20.15 -16.95
C ALA A 330 8.07 -20.41 -16.66
N SER A 331 7.62 -21.64 -16.92
CA SER A 331 6.27 -22.07 -16.54
C SER A 331 6.05 -21.95 -15.02
N PRO A 332 4.86 -21.51 -14.58
CA PRO A 332 4.48 -21.48 -13.16
C PRO A 332 4.23 -22.87 -12.57
N ASP A 333 4.26 -23.95 -13.36
CA ASP A 333 4.05 -25.31 -12.87
C ASP A 333 5.24 -25.78 -12.03
N LYS A 334 4.98 -26.28 -10.82
CA LYS A 334 5.99 -26.60 -9.79
C LYS A 334 7.15 -27.46 -10.32
N ASP A 335 6.84 -28.41 -11.20
CA ASP A 335 7.79 -29.45 -11.63
C ASP A 335 8.59 -29.09 -12.89
N GLN A 336 8.37 -27.90 -13.45
CA GLN A 336 9.11 -27.42 -14.61
C GLN A 336 10.47 -26.80 -14.22
N ASP A 337 11.32 -26.59 -15.20
CA ASP A 337 12.61 -25.92 -15.03
C ASP A 337 12.44 -24.47 -14.59
N ASP A 338 13.35 -23.96 -13.76
CA ASP A 338 13.37 -22.54 -13.40
C ASP A 338 13.96 -21.66 -14.52
N ALA A 339 13.72 -20.36 -14.43
CA ALA A 339 14.10 -19.41 -15.45
C ALA A 339 15.62 -19.29 -15.64
N ILE A 340 16.44 -19.61 -14.64
CA ILE A 340 17.91 -19.59 -14.76
C ILE A 340 18.39 -20.82 -15.52
N ARG A 341 17.83 -22.00 -15.24
CA ARG A 341 18.14 -23.20 -16.01
C ARG A 341 17.76 -23.02 -17.49
N ILE A 342 16.60 -22.44 -17.77
CA ILE A 342 16.20 -22.09 -19.14
C ILE A 342 17.18 -21.09 -19.76
N ALA A 343 17.57 -20.04 -19.02
CA ALA A 343 18.52 -19.04 -19.52
C ALA A 343 19.89 -19.65 -19.86
N ARG A 344 20.40 -20.56 -19.04
CA ARG A 344 21.67 -21.26 -19.28
C ARG A 344 21.62 -22.17 -20.51
N GLY A 345 20.46 -22.74 -20.83
CA GLY A 345 20.27 -23.54 -22.04
C GLY A 345 20.04 -22.71 -23.31
N ALA A 346 19.50 -21.50 -23.18
CA ALA A 346 19.06 -20.69 -24.32
C ALA A 346 20.02 -19.55 -24.70
N LEU A 347 20.76 -18.98 -23.74
CA LEU A 347 21.69 -17.88 -23.98
C LEU A 347 23.06 -18.41 -24.42
N LYS A 348 23.72 -17.68 -25.31
CA LYS A 348 25.10 -17.97 -25.72
C LYS A 348 26.04 -17.59 -24.59
N VAL A 349 26.89 -18.53 -24.20
CA VAL A 349 27.94 -18.38 -23.18
C VAL A 349 29.25 -18.84 -23.81
N GLU A 350 30.26 -17.97 -23.85
CA GLU A 350 31.57 -18.27 -24.44
C GLU A 350 32.54 -18.91 -23.43
N HIS A 351 32.43 -18.52 -22.17
CA HIS A 351 33.27 -18.92 -21.06
C HIS A 351 32.43 -19.48 -19.92
N MET A 352 31.75 -18.62 -19.16
CA MET A 352 30.96 -18.98 -17.99
C MET A 352 29.80 -18.02 -17.84
N PHE A 353 28.63 -18.57 -17.52
CA PHE A 353 27.41 -17.78 -17.42
C PHE A 353 27.53 -16.68 -16.35
N GLU A 354 28.21 -16.97 -15.23
CA GLU A 354 28.43 -16.02 -14.14
C GLU A 354 29.37 -14.85 -14.48
N THR A 355 30.30 -15.00 -15.43
CA THR A 355 31.20 -13.91 -15.81
C THR A 355 30.59 -13.03 -16.89
N GLU A 356 29.72 -13.61 -17.72
CA GLU A 356 29.15 -12.93 -18.89
C GLU A 356 27.79 -12.27 -18.64
N TYR A 357 27.02 -12.72 -17.64
CA TYR A 357 25.67 -12.20 -17.40
C TYR A 357 25.46 -11.81 -15.93
N HIS A 358 24.80 -10.67 -15.73
CA HIS A 358 24.38 -10.19 -14.41
C HIS A 358 22.87 -10.28 -14.26
N LEU A 359 22.37 -10.70 -13.08
CA LEU A 359 20.96 -10.59 -12.77
C LEU A 359 20.64 -9.17 -12.31
N ASP A 360 19.76 -8.51 -13.06
CA ASP A 360 19.22 -7.19 -12.71
C ASP A 360 17.88 -7.32 -11.96
N ALA A 361 17.10 -8.36 -12.25
CA ALA A 361 15.84 -8.63 -11.58
C ALA A 361 15.50 -10.12 -11.55
N ALA A 362 14.75 -10.54 -10.54
CA ALA A 362 14.20 -11.89 -10.42
C ALA A 362 12.76 -11.85 -9.91
N THR A 363 11.94 -12.79 -10.41
CA THR A 363 10.62 -13.13 -9.86
C THR A 363 10.77 -14.49 -9.17
N VAL A 364 10.71 -14.49 -7.84
CA VAL A 364 10.77 -15.69 -7.01
C VAL A 364 9.34 -16.21 -6.79
N ILE A 365 9.13 -17.51 -6.99
CA ILE A 365 7.87 -18.20 -6.66
C ILE A 365 8.16 -19.21 -5.53
N VAL A 366 7.32 -19.18 -4.50
CA VAL A 366 7.43 -20.03 -3.30
C VAL A 366 6.19 -20.90 -3.25
N TYR A 367 6.39 -22.22 -3.32
CA TYR A 367 5.35 -23.23 -3.17
C TYR A 367 5.35 -23.70 -1.71
N MET A 368 4.16 -23.68 -1.10
CA MET A 368 3.96 -24.10 0.29
C MET A 368 3.63 -25.59 0.34
N GLN A 369 3.97 -26.24 1.44
CA GLN A 369 3.49 -27.59 1.71
C GLN A 369 1.95 -27.58 1.81
N ALA A 370 1.31 -28.63 1.33
CA ALA A 370 -0.13 -28.79 1.50
C ALA A 370 -0.43 -29.06 2.99
N ALA A 371 -1.36 -28.30 3.57
CA ALA A 371 -1.99 -28.71 4.82
C ALA A 371 -2.87 -29.94 4.55
N ASP A 372 -2.95 -30.87 5.50
CA ASP A 372 -3.61 -32.18 5.37
C ASP A 372 -4.92 -32.12 4.55
N GLY A 373 -4.90 -32.70 3.34
CA GLY A 373 -6.05 -32.82 2.44
C GLY A 373 -6.34 -31.62 1.51
N GLY A 374 -5.57 -30.53 1.58
CA GLY A 374 -5.75 -29.33 0.77
C GLY A 374 -4.81 -29.22 -0.45
N ARG A 375 -5.08 -28.27 -1.36
CA ARG A 375 -4.17 -27.92 -2.47
C ARG A 375 -3.06 -27.01 -1.95
N ALA A 376 -1.80 -27.38 -2.19
CA ALA A 376 -0.63 -26.57 -1.89
C ALA A 376 -0.77 -25.16 -2.49
N GLY A 377 -0.70 -24.13 -1.62
CA GLY A 377 -0.70 -22.73 -2.03
C GLY A 377 0.67 -22.30 -2.58
N HIS A 378 0.70 -21.18 -3.31
CA HIS A 378 1.96 -20.54 -3.70
C HIS A 378 1.80 -19.02 -3.69
N PHE A 379 2.92 -18.31 -3.58
CA PHE A 379 2.99 -16.87 -3.77
C PHE A 379 4.26 -16.50 -4.53
N SER A 380 4.29 -15.29 -5.10
CA SER A 380 5.45 -14.82 -5.85
C SER A 380 5.73 -13.35 -5.59
N PHE A 381 7.00 -12.97 -5.64
CA PHE A 381 7.44 -11.59 -5.49
C PHE A 381 8.61 -11.27 -6.42
N ASN A 382 8.79 -9.99 -6.72
CA ASN A 382 9.90 -9.50 -7.54
C ASN A 382 10.95 -8.83 -6.67
N VAL A 383 12.21 -8.98 -7.06
CA VAL A 383 13.37 -8.28 -6.50
C VAL A 383 14.24 -7.73 -7.64
N ARG A 384 14.92 -6.60 -7.40
CA ARG A 384 15.84 -5.96 -8.36
C ARG A 384 17.18 -5.69 -7.69
N ALA A 385 18.28 -5.80 -8.41
CA ALA A 385 19.62 -5.52 -7.89
C ALA A 385 19.74 -4.08 -7.32
N SER A 386 18.90 -3.16 -7.77
CA SER A 386 18.78 -1.80 -7.25
C SER A 386 18.20 -1.69 -5.83
N GLY A 387 17.79 -2.78 -5.20
CA GLY A 387 17.12 -2.80 -3.89
C GLY A 387 15.59 -2.76 -3.93
N ALA A 388 14.98 -2.63 -5.12
CA ALA A 388 13.52 -2.58 -5.21
C ALA A 388 12.90 -3.98 -5.11
N SER A 389 11.81 -4.11 -4.34
CA SER A 389 11.05 -5.36 -4.22
C SER A 389 9.53 -5.16 -4.22
N THR A 390 8.80 -6.24 -4.47
CA THR A 390 7.33 -6.28 -4.26
C THR A 390 6.94 -7.09 -3.03
N ILE A 391 7.88 -7.37 -2.11
CA ILE A 391 7.63 -8.18 -0.91
C ILE A 391 6.53 -7.55 -0.06
N LYS A 392 6.60 -6.24 0.15
CA LYS A 392 5.60 -5.45 0.89
C LYS A 392 4.15 -5.59 0.41
N ASN A 393 3.91 -6.07 -0.82
CA ASN A 393 2.58 -6.30 -1.36
C ASN A 393 2.01 -7.68 -0.98
N LEU A 394 2.80 -8.51 -0.31
CA LEU A 394 2.39 -9.83 0.19
C LEU A 394 1.68 -9.69 1.55
N SER A 395 0.94 -10.73 1.96
CA SER A 395 0.46 -10.84 3.33
C SER A 395 1.61 -10.85 4.32
N LEU A 396 1.39 -10.43 5.56
CA LEU A 396 2.43 -10.34 6.59
C LEU A 396 3.24 -11.65 6.75
N ARG A 397 2.52 -12.78 6.81
CA ARG A 397 3.11 -14.12 6.82
C ARG A 397 4.02 -14.36 5.62
N ASN A 398 3.57 -14.01 4.42
CA ASN A 398 4.34 -14.21 3.19
C ASN A 398 5.51 -13.21 3.06
N GLN A 399 5.43 -12.02 3.69
CA GLN A 399 6.56 -11.09 3.76
C GLN A 399 7.70 -11.68 4.58
N VAL A 400 7.39 -12.22 5.76
CA VAL A 400 8.37 -12.90 6.63
C VAL A 400 8.99 -14.09 5.90
N LEU A 401 8.17 -14.94 5.26
CA LEU A 401 8.66 -16.08 4.48
C LEU A 401 9.52 -15.65 3.29
N ALA A 402 9.13 -14.60 2.56
CA ALA A 402 9.92 -14.08 1.45
C ALA A 402 11.31 -13.62 1.90
N ARG A 403 11.41 -12.91 3.04
CA ARG A 403 12.70 -12.48 3.61
C ARG A 403 13.57 -13.68 4.00
N LYS A 404 13.02 -14.66 4.72
CA LYS A 404 13.73 -15.91 5.07
C LYS A 404 14.24 -16.65 3.84
N VAL A 405 13.43 -16.74 2.78
CA VAL A 405 13.84 -17.33 1.51
C VAL A 405 15.01 -16.57 0.90
N LEU A 406 14.97 -15.23 0.85
CA LEU A 406 16.09 -14.44 0.31
C LEU A 406 17.36 -14.56 1.14
N GLN A 407 17.24 -14.63 2.46
CA GLN A 407 18.35 -14.78 3.40
C GLN A 407 19.02 -16.15 3.22
N ALA A 408 18.23 -17.22 3.15
CA ALA A 408 18.70 -18.58 2.86
C ALA A 408 19.29 -18.76 1.45
N LEU A 409 19.04 -17.80 0.54
CA LEU A 409 19.64 -17.74 -0.80
C LEU A 409 20.83 -16.77 -0.87
N MET A 410 21.26 -16.19 0.26
CA MET A 410 22.34 -15.19 0.34
C MET A 410 22.08 -13.96 -0.54
N VAL A 411 20.81 -13.64 -0.79
CA VAL A 411 20.41 -12.44 -1.54
C VAL A 411 20.40 -11.20 -0.63
N ILE A 412 20.24 -11.43 0.67
CA ILE A 412 20.29 -10.45 1.77
C ILE A 412 21.10 -11.03 2.94
N ASP A 413 21.64 -10.18 3.81
CA ASP A 413 22.45 -10.56 4.96
C ASP A 413 21.60 -10.99 6.18
N ALA A 414 22.20 -11.77 7.09
CA ALA A 414 21.53 -12.37 8.24
C ALA A 414 21.04 -11.34 9.30
N GLU A 415 21.70 -10.19 9.42
CA GLU A 415 21.41 -9.15 10.42
C GLU A 415 20.31 -8.16 9.99
N GLU A 416 19.76 -8.31 8.78
CA GLU A 416 18.80 -7.36 8.19
C GLU A 416 17.38 -7.42 8.81
N ASP A 417 17.15 -8.33 9.75
CA ASP A 417 15.85 -8.52 10.43
C ASP A 417 15.51 -7.41 11.45
N CYS A 418 16.45 -6.51 11.77
CA CYS A 418 16.26 -5.53 12.87
C CYS A 418 15.92 -4.10 12.42
N ALA A 419 16.21 -3.69 11.19
CA ALA A 419 16.07 -2.28 10.76
C ALA A 419 14.84 -1.98 9.89
N SER A 420 14.17 -3.01 9.34
CA SER A 420 12.99 -2.85 8.48
C SER A 420 11.75 -3.56 9.01
N THR A 421 11.81 -3.97 10.26
CA THR A 421 10.77 -4.73 10.95
C THR A 421 10.27 -3.83 12.08
N THR A 422 9.20 -3.08 11.82
CA THR A 422 8.23 -2.80 12.88
C THR A 422 7.96 -4.14 13.54
N ALA A 423 8.45 -4.33 14.77
CA ALA A 423 8.41 -5.60 15.48
C ALA A 423 6.97 -6.13 15.48
N ILE A 424 6.73 -7.17 14.68
CA ILE A 424 5.43 -7.81 14.57
C ILE A 424 5.26 -8.68 15.82
N PRO A 425 4.17 -8.53 16.59
CA PRO A 425 3.90 -9.38 17.75
C PRO A 425 3.89 -10.86 17.34
N ARG A 426 4.49 -11.71 18.17
CA ARG A 426 4.55 -13.19 17.95
C ARG A 426 3.17 -13.83 17.71
N GLU A 427 2.10 -13.18 18.12
CA GLU A 427 0.71 -13.63 17.93
C GLU A 427 0.25 -13.59 16.47
N ALA A 428 0.82 -12.73 15.62
CA ALA A 428 0.49 -12.67 14.19
C ALA A 428 1.13 -13.79 13.34
N ILE A 429 1.98 -14.62 13.95
CA ILE A 429 2.64 -15.76 13.30
C ILE A 429 1.72 -17.00 13.29
N ALA A 430 0.65 -17.01 14.09
CA ALA A 430 -0.20 -18.18 14.33
C ALA A 430 -1.58 -18.17 13.63
N ALA A 431 -1.90 -17.18 12.77
CA ALA A 431 -3.17 -17.10 12.04
C ALA A 431 -3.00 -17.27 10.52
#